data_AF-A0A7Y3L8K7-F1
#
_entry.id   AF-A0A7Y3L8K7-F1
#
_cell.length_a   1.000
_cell.length_b   1.000
_cell.length_c   1.000
_cell.angle_alpha   90.00
_cell.angle_beta   90.00
_cell.angle_gamma   90.00
#
_symmetry.space_group_name_H-M   'P 1'
#
loop_
_entity.id
_entity.type
_entity.pdbx_description
1 polymer ?
#
loop_
_entity_poly.entity_id
_entity_poly.type
_entity_poly.pdbx_seq_one_letter_code
_entity_poly.pdbx_strand_id
1 'polypeptide(L)' 'ADRQSFLVDVANLHEVVECHHVAGDDDYLLKVYVSGTRGLEFFVSDCLKALQGIERTHTTVVLSTAFERPLSPGKR' A
#
# COMPACT_ATOMS: atom_id res chain seq x y z
N ALA A 1 -15.53 -6.67 -5.13
CA ALA A 1 -14.61 -7.79 -5.47
C ALA A 1 -14.45 -8.68 -4.25
N ASP A 2 -13.94 -9.91 -4.43
CA ASP A 2 -13.60 -10.76 -3.30
C ASP A 2 -12.37 -10.19 -2.56
N ARG A 3 -12.54 -9.88 -1.26
CA ARG A 3 -11.48 -9.37 -0.37
C ARG A 3 -10.24 -10.26 -0.41
N GLN A 4 -10.43 -11.58 -0.51
CA GLN A 4 -9.32 -12.52 -0.52
C GLN A 4 -8.48 -12.39 -1.80
N SER A 5 -9.11 -12.23 -2.97
CA SER A 5 -8.41 -11.97 -4.22
C SER A 5 -7.57 -10.68 -4.14
N PHE A 6 -8.15 -9.58 -3.64
CA PHE A 6 -7.43 -8.33 -3.47
C PHE A 6 -6.17 -8.49 -2.61
N LEU A 7 -6.27 -9.21 -1.49
CA LEU A 7 -5.13 -9.43 -0.59
C LEU A 7 -4.03 -10.27 -1.24
N VAL A 8 -4.40 -11.27 -2.04
CA VAL A 8 -3.42 -12.08 -2.80
C VAL A 8 -2.73 -11.22 -3.84
N ASP A 9 -3.49 -10.43 -4.60
CA ASP A 9 -2.95 -9.58 -5.66
C ASP A 9 -2.01 -8.50 -5.09
N VAL A 10 -2.41 -7.82 -4.02
CA VAL A 10 -1.60 -6.82 -3.33
C VAL A 10 -0.33 -7.43 -2.72
N ALA A 11 -0.40 -8.64 -2.17
CA ALA A 11 0.77 -9.33 -1.62
C ALA A 11 1.82 -9.69 -2.69
N ASN A 12 1.43 -9.75 -3.98
CA ASN A 12 2.35 -9.98 -5.09
C ASN A 12 3.03 -8.69 -5.60
N LEU A 13 2.58 -7.51 -5.16
CA LEU A 13 3.20 -6.24 -5.51
C LEU A 13 4.36 -5.94 -4.58
N HIS A 14 5.59 -6.14 -5.06
CA HIS A 14 6.82 -5.97 -4.27
C HIS A 14 7.02 -4.55 -3.70
N GLU A 15 6.41 -3.55 -4.31
CA GLU A 15 6.41 -2.17 -3.83
C GLU A 15 5.64 -2.04 -2.51
N VAL A 16 4.66 -2.91 -2.24
CA VAL A 16 3.83 -2.90 -1.02
C VAL A 16 4.58 -3.58 0.11
N VAL A 17 5.07 -2.78 1.05
CA VAL A 17 5.83 -3.28 2.21
C VAL A 17 4.96 -3.51 3.44
N GLU A 18 3.80 -2.86 3.50
CA GLU A 18 2.80 -3.08 4.54
C GLU A 18 1.39 -2.90 3.97
N CYS A 19 0.45 -3.73 4.42
CA CYS A 19 -0.97 -3.66 4.05
C CYS A 19 -1.82 -3.84 5.30
N HIS A 20 -2.63 -2.84 5.61
CA HIS A 20 -3.43 -2.81 6.84
C HIS A 20 -4.89 -2.60 6.49
N HIS A 21 -5.78 -3.46 7.00
CA HIS A 21 -7.22 -3.19 6.98
C HIS A 21 -7.54 -2.19 8.09
N VAL A 22 -8.17 -1.07 7.75
CA VAL A 22 -8.40 0.04 8.67
C VAL A 22 -9.89 0.33 8.80
N ALA A 23 -10.28 0.99 9.89
CA ALA A 23 -11.61 1.57 10.02
C ALA A 23 -11.56 3.04 9.58
N GLY A 24 -12.56 3.50 8.84
CA GLY A 24 -12.62 4.87 8.34
C GLY A 24 -13.18 4.94 6.93
N ASP A 25 -12.78 5.96 6.18
CA ASP A 25 -13.24 6.22 4.81
C ASP A 25 -12.62 5.28 3.77
N ASP A 26 -11.42 4.77 4.04
CA ASP A 26 -10.70 3.82 3.19
C ASP A 26 -10.70 2.42 3.85
N ASP A 27 -10.85 1.36 3.06
CA ASP A 27 -10.83 -0.03 3.58
C ASP A 27 -9.41 -0.49 3.95
N TYR A 28 -8.41 -0.01 3.19
CA TYR A 28 -7.03 -0.45 3.29
C TYR A 28 -6.03 0.70 3.22
N LEU A 29 -5.05 0.65 4.11
CA LEU A 29 -3.86 1.50 4.06
C LEU A 29 -2.67 0.69 3.57
N LEU A 30 -2.10 1.10 2.45
CA LEU A 30 -0.90 0.50 1.87
C LEU A 30 0.29 1.42 2.09
N LYS A 31 1.39 0.87 2.59
CA LYS A 31 2.69 1.54 2.59
C LYS A 31 3.52 0.98 1.46
N VAL A 32 4.04 1.87 0.62
CA VAL A 32 4.75 1.49 -0.59
C VAL A 32 6.09 2.18 -0.73
N TYR A 33 7.07 1.49 -1.31
CA TYR A 33 8.34 2.08 -1.75
C TYR A 33 8.45 2.03 -3.27
N VAL A 34 8.69 3.20 -3.87
CA VAL A 34 8.76 3.40 -5.32
C VAL A 34 9.94 4.30 -5.68
N SER A 35 10.44 4.20 -6.91
CA SER A 35 11.60 4.95 -7.41
C SER A 35 11.25 6.39 -7.84
N GLY A 36 10.70 7.18 -6.91
CA GLY A 36 10.34 8.58 -7.12
C GLY A 36 8.97 8.76 -7.79
N THR A 37 8.71 9.95 -8.34
CA THR A 37 7.36 10.36 -8.78
C THR A 37 6.84 9.58 -9.98
N ARG A 38 7.70 9.24 -10.96
CA ARG A 38 7.30 8.38 -12.09
C ARG A 38 6.97 6.96 -11.65
N GLY A 39 7.74 6.42 -10.70
CA GLY A 39 7.46 5.11 -10.10
C GLY A 39 6.13 5.11 -9.35
N LEU A 40 5.81 6.20 -8.63
CA LEU A 40 4.53 6.35 -7.96
C LEU A 40 3.35 6.40 -8.95
N GLU A 41 3.48 7.16 -10.03
CA GLU A 41 2.45 7.29 -11.07
C GLU A 41 2.14 5.92 -11.71
N PHE A 42 3.18 5.19 -12.11
CA PHE A 42 3.07 3.85 -12.68
C PHE A 42 2.46 2.87 -11.68
N PHE A 43 2.96 2.85 -10.44
CA PHE A 43 2.43 1.97 -9.41
C PHE A 43 0.93 2.20 -9.16
N VAL A 44 0.49 3.45 -9.03
CA VAL A 44 -0.93 3.75 -8.77
C VAL A 44 -1.80 3.43 -9.99
N SER A 45 -1.35 3.79 -11.20
CA SER A 45 -2.19 3.74 -12.41
C SER A 45 -2.21 2.37 -13.06
N ASP A 46 -1.03 1.75 -13.21
CA ASP A 46 -0.83 0.54 -14.00
C ASP A 46 -0.76 -0.73 -13.14
N CYS A 47 -0.33 -0.62 -11.87
CA CYS A 47 -0.27 -1.77 -10.97
C CYS A 47 -1.51 -1.84 -10.08
N LEU A 48 -1.72 -0.82 -9.24
CA LEU A 48 -2.75 -0.85 -8.22
C LEU A 48 -4.15 -0.78 -8.83
N LYS A 49 -4.45 0.27 -9.62
CA LYS A 49 -5.77 0.43 -10.25
C LYS A 49 -6.11 -0.64 -11.30
N ALA A 50 -5.12 -1.41 -11.78
CA ALA A 50 -5.37 -2.56 -12.64
C ALA A 50 -5.96 -3.76 -11.88
N LEU A 51 -5.84 -3.79 -10.55
CA LEU A 51 -6.44 -4.83 -9.71
C LEU A 51 -7.97 -4.67 -9.66
N GLN A 52 -8.67 -5.80 -9.63
CA GLN A 52 -10.13 -5.79 -9.53
C GLN A 52 -10.59 -5.37 -8.13
N GLY A 53 -11.61 -4.51 -8.07
CA GLY A 53 -12.24 -4.10 -6.81
C GLY A 53 -11.65 -2.85 -6.16
N ILE A 54 -10.71 -2.17 -6.83
CA ILE A 54 -10.25 -0.86 -6.38
C ILE A 54 -11.16 0.21 -6.95
N GLU A 55 -11.99 0.80 -6.07
CA GLU A 55 -12.91 1.87 -6.45
C GLU A 55 -12.26 3.25 -6.37
N ARG A 56 -11.43 3.46 -5.33
CA ARG A 56 -10.79 4.74 -5.05
C ARG A 56 -9.39 4.53 -4.46
N THR A 57 -8.49 5.45 -4.76
CA THR A 57 -7.15 5.51 -4.17
C THR A 57 -6.90 6.90 -3.62
N HIS A 58 -6.40 6.99 -2.38
CA HIS A 58 -5.91 8.24 -1.80
C HIS A 58 -4.41 8.11 -1.51
N THR A 59 -3.60 8.98 -2.11
CA THR A 59 -2.14 8.89 -2.04
C THR A 59 -1.56 10.01 -1.18
N THR A 60 -0.83 9.63 -0.12
CA THR A 60 -0.05 10.56 0.70
C THR A 60 1.44 10.29 0.49
N VAL A 61 2.21 11.30 0.09
CA VAL A 61 3.66 11.19 -0.09
C VAL A 61 4.38 11.57 1.21
N VAL A 62 5.14 10.63 1.76
CA VAL A 62 6.01 10.89 2.91
C VAL A 62 7.19 11.74 2.45
N LEU A 63 7.30 12.97 2.98
CA LEU A 63 8.38 13.90 2.63
C LEU A 63 9.66 13.67 3.43
N SER A 64 9.54 13.21 4.67
CA SER A 64 10.67 12.86 5.54
C SER A 64 10.22 11.86 6.60
N THR A 65 11.14 10.97 7.02
CA THR A 65 10.87 9.94 8.03
C THR A 65 11.78 10.18 9.24
N ALA A 66 11.20 10.55 10.38
CA ALA A 66 11.96 10.77 11.61
C ALA A 66 12.47 9.46 12.23
N PHE A 67 11.67 8.39 12.16
CA PHE A 67 12.05 7.04 12.54
C PHE A 67 11.14 6.03 11.83
N GLU A 68 11.64 4.83 11.63
CA GLU A 68 10.91 3.68 11.11
C GLU A 68 11.44 2.43 11.79
N ARG A 69 10.54 1.53 12.22
CA ARG A 69 10.91 0.32 12.95
C ARG A 69 10.14 -0.87 12.39
N PRO A 70 10.75 -2.07 12.35
CA PRO A 70 10.03 -3.29 12.02
C PRO A 70 8.88 -3.52 13.01
N LEU A 71 7.78 -4.12 12.54
CA LEU A 71 6.60 -4.45 13.36
C LEU A 71 6.84 -5.59 14.38
N SER A 72 8.09 -6.00 14.59
CA SER A 72 8.43 -6.96 15.62
C SER A 72 8.35 -6.29 17.01
N PRO A 73 7.59 -6.86 17.96
CA PRO A 73 7.61 -6.37 19.33
C PRO A 73 9.06 -6.40 19.83
N GLY A 74 9.57 -5.24 20.26
CA GLY A 74 10.83 -5.21 20.98
C GLY A 74 10.70 -6.14 22.19
N LYS A 75 11.56 -7.15 22.29
CA LYS A 75 11.67 -7.98 23.50
C LYS A 75 11.97 -7.00 24.64
N ARG A 76 10.98 -6.74 25.50
CA ARG A 76 11.21 -6.02 26.76
C ARG A 76 11.90 -6.95 27.73
#